data_AF-A0A842KF60-F1
#
_entry.id   AF-A0A842KF60-F1
#
_cell.length_a   1.000
_cell.length_b   1.000
_cell.length_c   1.000
_cell.angle_alpha   90.00
_cell.angle_beta   90.00
_cell.angle_gamma   90.00
#
_symmetry.space_group_name_H-M   'P 1'
#
loop_
_entity.id
_entity.type
_entity.pdbx_description
1 polymer ?
#
loop_
_entity_poly.entity_id
_entity_poly.type
_entity_poly.pdbx_seq_one_letter_code
_entity_poly.pdbx_strand_id
1 'polypeptide(L)'
;MKIAMYWGASCGGCDVSLLSLHEKILDLLKEVEIVFWPCAMDFKYEDVEKMPDGSIDICFYNGAIRTEENEKIAKLLRKKSKKLVAYGSCAIEGCVIGLANLYSREEILKEVYSKDVPGEDLPEFLPYLKTLEQVVSIDASIPGCPPPTPILEDALNALLQGRQFGKNVALCDECPRKDSKPDKIEIDNIYRWHEKKDSGECFLAQGIICMGPATRGGCKAECITANIPCTGCVGPIPKIKEQGISMISAIASIISNKNEDEVIEKIEDYVGTFYKYSAAKLLPEGRLKDES
;
A
#
# COMPACT_ATOMS: atom_id res chain seq x y z
N MET A 1 14.97 -22.48 -5.88
CA MET A 1 13.92 -22.16 -4.88
C MET A 1 12.60 -21.96 -5.61
N LYS A 2 11.48 -22.52 -5.15
CA LYS A 2 10.17 -22.39 -5.82
C LYS A 2 9.46 -21.11 -5.41
N ILE A 3 9.12 -20.25 -6.37
CA ILE A 3 8.41 -19.00 -6.12
C ILE A 3 7.07 -18.94 -6.84
N ALA A 4 6.11 -18.30 -6.19
CA ALA A 4 4.82 -17.97 -6.78
C ALA A 4 4.56 -16.47 -6.69
N MET A 5 3.83 -15.93 -7.67
CA MET A 5 3.29 -14.58 -7.63
C MET A 5 1.83 -14.59 -8.07
N TYR A 6 1.00 -13.86 -7.35
CA TYR A 6 -0.43 -13.78 -7.64
C TYR A 6 -0.96 -12.37 -7.40
N TRP A 7 -1.96 -12.00 -8.19
CA TRP A 7 -2.66 -10.72 -8.15
C TRP A 7 -4.11 -10.89 -7.63
N GLY A 8 -4.42 -10.34 -6.47
CA GLY A 8 -5.78 -10.22 -5.96
C GLY A 8 -6.48 -8.99 -6.57
N ALA A 9 -7.30 -8.30 -5.77
CA ALA A 9 -7.82 -6.99 -6.14
C ALA A 9 -6.67 -5.99 -6.25
N SER A 10 -6.17 -5.77 -7.47
CA SER A 10 -4.95 -5.02 -7.75
C SER A 10 -5.04 -4.25 -9.07
N CYS A 11 -4.02 -3.45 -9.36
CA CYS A 11 -3.87 -2.73 -10.63
C CYS A 11 -2.79 -3.31 -11.56
N GLY A 12 -2.18 -4.45 -11.22
CA GLY A 12 -1.01 -5.02 -11.92
C GLY A 12 0.31 -4.28 -11.68
N GLY A 13 0.33 -3.16 -10.95
CA GLY A 13 1.54 -2.37 -10.72
C GLY A 13 2.65 -3.12 -9.97
N CYS A 14 2.32 -4.08 -9.10
CA CYS A 14 3.32 -4.87 -8.38
C CYS A 14 3.98 -5.92 -9.28
N ASP A 15 3.23 -6.53 -10.20
CA ASP A 15 3.80 -7.38 -11.26
C ASP A 15 4.77 -6.58 -12.14
N VAL A 16 4.38 -5.38 -12.57
CA VAL A 16 5.25 -4.48 -13.36
C VAL A 16 6.47 -4.01 -12.57
N SER A 17 6.34 -3.77 -11.26
CA SER A 17 7.48 -3.44 -10.40
C SER A 17 8.53 -4.57 -10.37
N LEU A 18 8.10 -5.84 -10.38
CA LEU A 18 9.05 -6.96 -10.48
C LEU A 18 9.80 -6.96 -11.82
N LEU A 19 9.12 -6.62 -12.91
CA LEU A 19 9.75 -6.45 -14.24
C LEU A 19 10.69 -5.24 -14.31
N SER A 20 10.56 -4.28 -13.39
CA SER A 20 11.44 -3.10 -13.29
C SER A 20 12.84 -3.44 -12.75
N LEU A 21 13.11 -4.71 -12.42
CA LEU A 21 14.46 -5.22 -12.21
C LEU A 21 15.27 -5.32 -13.51
N HIS A 22 14.62 -5.15 -14.66
CA HIS A 22 15.24 -5.18 -15.99
C HIS A 22 16.13 -6.43 -16.16
N GLU A 23 17.39 -6.28 -16.55
CA GLU A 23 18.32 -7.39 -16.75
C GLU A 23 18.55 -8.24 -15.49
N LYS A 24 18.44 -7.66 -14.29
CA LYS A 24 18.65 -8.39 -13.02
C LYS A 24 17.60 -9.46 -12.77
N ILE A 25 16.43 -9.37 -13.41
CA ILE A 25 15.43 -10.43 -13.31
C ILE A 25 15.98 -11.75 -13.87
N LEU A 26 16.87 -11.70 -14.87
CA LEU A 26 17.47 -12.90 -15.45
C LEU A 26 18.38 -13.62 -14.46
N ASP A 27 19.04 -12.87 -13.57
CA ASP A 27 19.85 -13.46 -12.51
C ASP A 27 18.97 -14.10 -11.44
N LEU A 28 17.86 -13.45 -11.07
CA LEU A 28 16.86 -14.06 -10.19
C LEU A 28 16.33 -15.38 -10.76
N LEU A 29 15.99 -15.41 -12.05
CA LEU A 29 15.47 -16.59 -12.75
C LEU A 29 16.46 -17.76 -12.83
N LYS A 30 17.78 -17.54 -12.63
CA LYS A 30 18.76 -18.62 -12.54
C LYS A 30 18.69 -19.37 -11.20
N GLU A 31 18.19 -18.71 -10.15
CA GLU A 31 18.16 -19.24 -8.78
C GLU A 31 16.76 -19.70 -8.34
N VAL A 32 15.72 -19.25 -9.05
CA VAL A 32 14.32 -19.51 -8.73
C VAL A 32 13.58 -20.26 -9.83
N GLU A 33 12.68 -21.13 -9.43
CA GLU A 33 11.70 -21.79 -10.29
C GLU A 33 10.35 -21.11 -10.07
N ILE A 34 9.82 -20.44 -11.08
CA ILE A 34 8.47 -19.87 -11.03
C ILE A 34 7.47 -21.01 -11.23
N VAL A 35 6.68 -21.28 -10.21
CA VAL A 35 5.67 -22.35 -10.22
C VAL A 35 4.24 -21.85 -10.37
N PHE A 36 4.04 -20.53 -10.21
CA PHE A 36 2.74 -19.88 -10.43
C PHE A 36 2.96 -18.38 -10.63
N TRP A 37 2.59 -17.86 -11.81
CA TRP A 37 2.56 -16.42 -12.10
C TRP A 37 1.64 -16.14 -13.29
N PRO A 38 0.32 -16.00 -13.08
CA PRO A 38 -0.65 -15.88 -14.17
C PRO A 38 -0.44 -14.70 -15.12
N CYS A 39 0.19 -13.61 -14.66
CA CYS A 39 0.45 -12.45 -15.50
C CYS A 39 1.56 -12.71 -16.54
N ALA A 40 2.51 -13.61 -16.27
CA ALA A 40 3.65 -13.88 -17.14
C ALA A 40 3.62 -15.27 -17.80
N MET A 41 2.86 -16.22 -17.25
CA MET A 41 2.90 -17.64 -17.62
C MET A 41 1.51 -18.28 -17.56
N ASP A 42 1.28 -19.34 -18.33
CA ASP A 42 -0.05 -19.95 -18.54
C ASP A 42 -0.57 -20.85 -17.41
N PHE A 43 -0.03 -20.75 -16.20
CA PHE A 43 -0.47 -21.54 -15.06
C PHE A 43 -1.93 -21.27 -14.69
N LYS A 44 -2.64 -22.32 -14.27
CA LYS A 44 -4.04 -22.25 -13.81
C LYS A 44 -4.15 -22.55 -12.32
N TYR A 45 -5.30 -22.26 -11.73
CA TYR A 45 -5.52 -22.52 -10.30
C TYR A 45 -5.46 -24.02 -9.98
N GLU A 46 -5.93 -24.86 -10.89
CA GLU A 46 -5.89 -26.32 -10.75
C GLU A 46 -4.46 -26.85 -10.65
N ASP A 47 -3.49 -26.17 -11.26
CA ASP A 47 -2.08 -26.54 -11.16
C ASP A 47 -1.59 -26.33 -9.73
N VAL A 48 -1.96 -25.21 -9.10
CA VAL A 48 -1.62 -24.89 -7.70
C VAL A 48 -2.33 -25.82 -6.73
N GLU A 49 -3.60 -26.15 -6.98
CA GLU A 49 -4.39 -27.06 -6.13
C GLU A 49 -3.75 -28.45 -6.01
N LYS A 50 -3.20 -28.96 -7.13
CA LYS A 50 -2.52 -30.27 -7.22
C LYS A 50 -1.13 -30.29 -6.58
N MET A 51 -0.53 -29.13 -6.30
CA MET A 51 0.78 -29.07 -5.65
C MET A 51 0.69 -29.60 -4.20
N PRO A 52 1.74 -30.24 -3.66
CA PRO A 52 1.77 -30.56 -2.23
C PRO A 52 1.73 -29.30 -1.36
N ASP A 53 1.15 -29.40 -0.17
CA ASP A 53 1.14 -28.28 0.78
C ASP A 53 2.56 -27.91 1.21
N GLY A 54 2.83 -26.63 1.40
CA GLY A 54 4.18 -26.12 1.71
C GLY A 54 5.24 -26.38 0.64
N SER A 55 4.87 -26.69 -0.61
CA SER A 55 5.82 -26.93 -1.70
C SER A 55 6.34 -25.65 -2.37
N ILE A 56 5.68 -24.51 -2.18
CA ILE A 56 6.14 -23.19 -2.62
C ILE A 56 7.02 -22.60 -1.50
N ASP A 57 8.27 -22.24 -1.81
CA ASP A 57 9.17 -21.69 -0.80
C ASP A 57 8.76 -20.26 -0.41
N ILE A 58 8.46 -19.42 -1.41
CA ILE A 58 8.01 -18.04 -1.22
C ILE A 58 6.88 -17.70 -2.19
N CYS A 59 5.75 -17.23 -1.69
CA CYS A 59 4.66 -16.69 -2.49
C CYS A 59 4.51 -15.20 -2.25
N PHE A 60 4.58 -14.41 -3.33
CA PHE A 60 4.27 -12.98 -3.33
C PHE A 60 2.80 -12.79 -3.70
N TYR A 61 1.98 -12.42 -2.72
CA TYR A 61 0.58 -12.08 -2.96
C TYR A 61 0.46 -10.57 -3.05
N ASN A 62 0.14 -10.06 -4.23
CA ASN A 62 -0.13 -8.65 -4.46
C ASN A 62 -1.62 -8.39 -4.61
N GLY A 63 -2.10 -7.20 -4.24
CA GLY A 63 -3.54 -6.90 -4.24
C GLY A 63 -4.25 -7.19 -2.92
N ALA A 64 -5.42 -6.60 -2.76
CA ALA A 64 -6.30 -6.80 -1.61
C ALA A 64 -7.29 -7.95 -1.86
N ILE A 65 -8.18 -8.19 -0.89
CA ILE A 65 -9.27 -9.16 -0.99
C ILE A 65 -10.59 -8.39 -1.18
N ARG A 66 -11.16 -8.44 -2.38
CA ARG A 66 -12.44 -7.79 -2.69
C ARG A 66 -13.52 -8.74 -3.21
N THR A 67 -13.14 -9.94 -3.64
CA THR A 67 -14.07 -10.98 -4.09
C THR A 67 -13.85 -12.30 -3.34
N GLU A 68 -14.85 -13.17 -3.38
CA GLU A 68 -14.74 -14.54 -2.87
C GLU A 68 -13.55 -15.29 -3.50
N GLU A 69 -13.32 -15.09 -4.81
CA GLU A 69 -12.18 -15.68 -5.51
C GLU A 69 -10.84 -15.21 -4.92
N ASN A 70 -10.68 -13.91 -4.66
CA ASN A 70 -9.46 -13.41 -4.02
C ASN A 70 -9.21 -14.09 -2.66
N GLU A 71 -10.27 -14.26 -1.87
CA GLU A 71 -10.22 -14.91 -0.56
C GLU A 71 -9.86 -16.40 -0.67
N LYS A 72 -10.49 -17.12 -1.61
CA LYS A 72 -10.21 -18.54 -1.90
C LYS A 72 -8.75 -18.73 -2.31
N ILE A 73 -8.25 -17.92 -3.24
CA ILE A 73 -6.88 -18.04 -3.72
C ILE A 73 -5.86 -17.62 -2.66
N ALA A 74 -6.16 -16.61 -1.82
CA ALA A 74 -5.30 -16.27 -0.68
C ALA A 74 -5.13 -17.44 0.30
N LYS A 75 -6.23 -18.12 0.65
CA LYS A 75 -6.23 -19.32 1.50
C LYS A 75 -5.47 -20.49 0.85
N LEU A 76 -5.67 -20.72 -0.45
CA LEU A 76 -4.94 -21.74 -1.21
C LEU A 76 -3.43 -21.46 -1.20
N LEU A 77 -3.01 -20.25 -1.56
CA LEU A 77 -1.59 -19.88 -1.63
C LEU A 77 -0.94 -19.90 -0.25
N ARG A 78 -1.63 -19.48 0.81
CA ARG A 78 -1.14 -19.64 2.18
C ARG A 78 -0.86 -21.10 2.51
N LYS A 79 -1.77 -22.01 2.16
CA LYS A 79 -1.63 -23.46 2.40
C LYS A 79 -0.48 -24.07 1.60
N LYS A 80 -0.29 -23.63 0.35
CA LYS A 80 0.78 -24.15 -0.53
C LYS A 80 2.17 -23.55 -0.24
N SER A 81 2.25 -22.46 0.53
CA SER A 81 3.49 -21.70 0.72
C SER A 81 4.10 -21.84 2.11
N LYS A 82 5.42 -22.04 2.16
CA LYS A 82 6.21 -21.94 3.39
C LYS A 82 6.25 -20.50 3.88
N LYS A 83 6.50 -19.55 2.98
CA LYS A 83 6.42 -18.10 3.25
C LYS A 83 5.40 -17.44 2.33
N LEU A 84 4.42 -16.75 2.91
CA LEU A 84 3.50 -15.87 2.21
C LEU A 84 3.88 -14.41 2.49
N VAL A 85 4.18 -13.67 1.43
CA VAL A 85 4.64 -12.27 1.49
C VAL A 85 3.55 -11.37 0.96
N ALA A 86 3.09 -10.42 1.78
CA ALA A 86 2.21 -9.35 1.31
C ALA A 86 3.01 -8.37 0.46
N TYR A 87 2.79 -8.39 -0.86
CA TYR A 87 3.56 -7.63 -1.83
C TYR A 87 2.77 -6.39 -2.29
N GLY A 88 3.19 -5.22 -1.81
CA GLY A 88 2.58 -3.93 -2.13
C GLY A 88 1.48 -3.48 -1.16
N SER A 89 1.19 -2.18 -1.19
CA SER A 89 0.29 -1.51 -0.25
C SER A 89 -1.13 -2.07 -0.27
N CYS A 90 -1.61 -2.62 -1.40
CA CYS A 90 -2.95 -3.22 -1.47
C CYS A 90 -3.07 -4.43 -0.55
N ALA A 91 -2.07 -5.32 -0.57
CA ALA A 91 -2.07 -6.52 0.27
C ALA A 91 -1.89 -6.19 1.76
N ILE A 92 -1.12 -5.15 2.07
CA ILE A 92 -0.73 -4.79 3.44
C ILE A 92 -1.80 -3.92 4.12
N GLU A 93 -2.27 -2.89 3.43
CA GLU A 93 -3.07 -1.78 4.00
C GLU A 93 -4.41 -1.56 3.26
N GLY A 94 -4.62 -2.24 2.13
CA GLY A 94 -5.79 -2.06 1.26
C GLY A 94 -5.62 -1.00 0.17
N CYS A 95 -4.65 -0.08 0.32
CA CYS A 95 -4.30 0.94 -0.68
C CYS A 95 -5.49 1.85 -1.05
N VAL A 96 -5.39 2.53 -2.21
CA VAL A 96 -6.40 3.47 -2.74
C VAL A 96 -7.76 2.82 -2.93
N ILE A 97 -7.81 1.54 -3.31
CA ILE A 97 -9.06 0.80 -3.46
C ILE A 97 -9.73 0.53 -2.12
N GLY A 98 -8.98 0.61 -1.01
CA GLY A 98 -9.52 0.49 0.34
C GLY A 98 -10.42 1.65 0.76
N LEU A 99 -10.38 2.79 0.05
CA LEU A 99 -11.35 3.88 0.23
C LEU A 99 -12.79 3.43 -0.07
N ALA A 100 -12.97 2.33 -0.82
CA ALA A 100 -14.26 1.69 -1.02
C ALA A 100 -14.95 1.32 0.30
N ASN A 101 -14.20 1.09 1.38
CA ASN A 101 -14.79 0.78 2.70
C ASN A 101 -15.53 1.97 3.33
N LEU A 102 -15.52 3.16 2.70
CA LEU A 102 -16.36 4.30 3.11
C LEU A 102 -17.82 4.19 2.68
N TYR A 103 -18.11 3.28 1.74
CA TYR A 103 -19.43 3.11 1.11
C TYR A 103 -19.86 1.65 1.22
N SER A 104 -21.17 1.39 1.16
CA SER A 104 -21.65 0.01 1.09
C SER A 104 -21.36 -0.60 -0.28
N ARG A 105 -21.39 -1.94 -0.33
CA ARG A 105 -21.32 -2.66 -1.60
C ARG A 105 -22.41 -2.20 -2.58
N GLU A 106 -23.63 -2.02 -2.10
CA GLU A 106 -24.78 -1.65 -2.91
C GLU A 106 -24.64 -0.25 -3.50
N GLU A 107 -24.11 0.71 -2.73
CA GLU A 107 -23.80 2.06 -3.22
C GLU A 107 -22.77 2.01 -4.35
N ILE A 108 -21.69 1.25 -4.18
CA ILE A 108 -20.62 1.10 -5.18
C ILE A 108 -21.18 0.47 -6.46
N LEU A 109 -21.89 -0.65 -6.35
CA LEU A 109 -22.44 -1.35 -7.51
C LEU A 109 -23.48 -0.51 -8.24
N LYS A 110 -24.32 0.23 -7.50
CA LYS A 110 -25.29 1.15 -8.08
C LYS A 110 -24.62 2.31 -8.81
N GLU A 111 -23.55 2.88 -8.27
CA GLU A 111 -22.81 3.95 -8.93
C GLU A 111 -22.17 3.47 -10.25
N VAL A 112 -21.56 2.28 -10.25
CA VAL A 112 -20.87 1.75 -11.44
C VAL A 112 -21.85 1.26 -12.51
N TYR A 113 -22.91 0.55 -12.12
CA TYR A 113 -23.80 -0.15 -13.06
C TYR A 113 -25.16 0.51 -13.25
N SER A 114 -25.52 1.52 -12.46
CA SER A 114 -26.77 2.31 -12.48
C SER A 114 -28.08 1.54 -12.27
N LYS A 115 -28.30 0.41 -12.96
CA LYS A 115 -29.53 -0.40 -12.91
C LYS A 115 -29.28 -1.91 -13.02
N ASP A 116 -28.31 -2.34 -13.84
CA ASP A 116 -28.08 -3.75 -14.16
C ASP A 116 -26.73 -4.21 -13.61
N VAL A 117 -26.72 -4.68 -12.36
CA VAL A 117 -25.55 -5.34 -11.79
C VAL A 117 -25.33 -6.65 -12.57
N PRO A 118 -24.14 -6.88 -13.16
CA PRO A 118 -23.86 -8.10 -13.89
C PRO A 118 -24.11 -9.32 -13.01
N GLY A 119 -24.94 -10.24 -13.51
CA GLY A 119 -25.32 -11.45 -12.81
C GLY A 119 -25.36 -12.63 -13.76
N GLU A 120 -24.29 -13.43 -13.69
CA GLU A 120 -24.14 -14.87 -13.93
C GLU A 120 -22.61 -15.12 -14.14
N ASP A 121 -22.06 -16.15 -13.50
CA ASP A 121 -20.65 -16.57 -13.56
C ASP A 121 -19.55 -15.61 -13.01
N LEU A 122 -19.89 -14.61 -12.20
CA LEU A 122 -18.92 -13.75 -11.50
C LEU A 122 -18.74 -14.15 -10.03
N PRO A 123 -17.51 -14.04 -9.47
CA PRO A 123 -17.30 -14.26 -8.05
C PRO A 123 -18.04 -13.22 -7.21
N GLU A 124 -18.51 -13.62 -6.03
CA GLU A 124 -19.20 -12.68 -5.14
C GLU A 124 -18.30 -11.49 -4.79
N PHE A 125 -18.84 -10.29 -4.96
CA PHE A 125 -18.21 -9.06 -4.48
C PHE A 125 -18.50 -8.91 -2.98
N LEU A 126 -17.43 -8.90 -2.18
CA LEU A 126 -17.53 -8.88 -0.72
C LEU A 126 -18.17 -7.56 -0.23
N PRO A 127 -18.75 -7.49 0.98
CA PRO A 127 -19.30 -6.25 1.54
C PRO A 127 -18.23 -5.15 1.74
N TYR A 128 -17.06 -5.53 2.25
CA TYR A 128 -15.91 -4.66 2.44
C TYR A 128 -14.62 -5.31 1.94
N LEU A 129 -13.63 -4.46 1.65
CA LEU A 129 -12.32 -4.86 1.20
C LEU A 129 -11.50 -5.27 2.43
N LYS A 130 -10.81 -6.40 2.33
CA LYS A 130 -9.92 -6.90 3.38
C LYS A 130 -8.47 -6.83 2.93
N THR A 131 -7.56 -6.58 3.87
CA THR A 131 -6.12 -6.80 3.67
C THR A 131 -5.84 -8.30 3.67
N LEU A 132 -4.64 -8.68 3.20
CA LEU A 132 -4.26 -10.10 3.17
C LEU A 132 -4.20 -10.70 4.58
N GLU A 133 -3.65 -9.95 5.54
CA GLU A 133 -3.45 -10.40 6.93
C GLU A 133 -4.78 -10.60 7.68
N GLN A 134 -5.86 -9.94 7.26
CA GLN A 134 -7.21 -10.17 7.80
C GLN A 134 -7.81 -11.51 7.39
N VAL A 135 -7.25 -12.17 6.36
CA VAL A 135 -7.77 -13.43 5.82
C VAL A 135 -6.83 -14.61 6.10
N VAL A 136 -5.52 -14.40 6.02
CA VAL A 136 -4.48 -15.42 6.23
C VAL A 136 -3.27 -14.83 6.93
N SER A 137 -2.52 -15.66 7.67
CA SER A 137 -1.25 -15.23 8.25
C SER A 137 -0.20 -14.95 7.17
N ILE A 138 0.58 -13.88 7.36
CA ILE A 138 1.70 -13.50 6.48
C ILE A 138 3.04 -13.62 7.21
N ASP A 139 4.12 -13.87 6.46
CA ASP A 139 5.47 -14.02 7.01
C ASP A 139 6.33 -12.77 6.83
N ALA A 140 6.02 -11.94 5.83
CA ALA A 140 6.70 -10.68 5.56
C ALA A 140 5.83 -9.74 4.73
N SER A 141 6.22 -8.47 4.65
CA SER A 141 5.57 -7.45 3.83
C SER A 141 6.58 -6.61 3.07
N ILE A 142 6.29 -6.34 1.80
CA ILE A 142 7.09 -5.47 0.93
C ILE A 142 6.25 -4.23 0.60
N PRO A 143 6.50 -3.08 1.25
CA PRO A 143 5.62 -1.91 1.14
C PRO A 143 5.81 -1.11 -0.16
N GLY A 144 4.78 -0.34 -0.52
CA GLY A 144 4.77 0.61 -1.65
C GLY A 144 3.61 0.39 -2.64
N CYS A 145 3.27 1.42 -3.41
CA CYS A 145 2.21 1.37 -4.42
C CYS A 145 2.69 1.88 -5.80
N PRO A 146 3.39 1.04 -6.59
CA PRO A 146 3.93 -0.26 -6.21
C PRO A 146 5.22 -0.12 -5.37
N PRO A 147 5.77 -1.21 -4.83
CA PRO A 147 7.08 -1.18 -4.18
C PRO A 147 8.14 -0.60 -5.12
N PRO A 148 8.86 0.47 -4.73
CA PRO A 148 9.95 1.04 -5.52
C PRO A 148 11.11 0.06 -5.68
N THR A 149 11.85 0.15 -6.80
CA THR A 149 12.97 -0.74 -7.11
C THR A 149 13.97 -0.91 -5.95
N PRO A 150 14.42 0.15 -5.24
CA PRO A 150 15.36 -0.03 -4.13
C PRO A 150 14.78 -0.84 -2.95
N ILE A 151 13.48 -0.70 -2.68
CA ILE A 151 12.79 -1.48 -1.63
C ILE A 151 12.63 -2.93 -2.09
N LEU A 152 12.25 -3.14 -3.36
CA LEU A 152 12.09 -4.48 -3.93
C LEU A 152 13.42 -5.24 -3.96
N GLU A 153 14.50 -4.63 -4.43
CA GLU A 153 15.83 -5.25 -4.48
C GLU A 153 16.33 -5.64 -3.08
N ASP A 154 16.18 -4.76 -2.08
CA ASP A 154 16.53 -5.09 -0.71
C ASP A 154 15.70 -6.26 -0.18
N ALA A 155 14.38 -6.24 -0.42
CA ALA A 155 13.47 -7.29 0.01
C ALA A 155 13.77 -8.65 -0.63
N LEU A 156 14.00 -8.72 -1.95
CA LEU A 156 14.30 -9.98 -2.63
C LEU A 156 15.60 -10.59 -2.14
N ASN A 157 16.67 -9.79 -2.08
CA ASN A 157 17.96 -10.23 -1.54
C ASN A 157 17.83 -10.71 -0.09
N ALA A 158 17.02 -10.01 0.71
CA ALA A 158 16.81 -10.36 2.10
C ALA A 158 16.06 -11.67 2.30
N LEU A 159 14.98 -11.85 1.54
CA LEU A 159 14.13 -13.03 1.60
C LEU A 159 14.87 -14.29 1.17
N LEU A 160 15.73 -14.18 0.13
CA LEU A 160 16.62 -15.25 -0.32
C LEU A 160 17.65 -15.64 0.75
N GLN A 161 18.19 -14.67 1.48
CA GLN A 161 19.22 -14.88 2.50
C GLN A 161 18.66 -15.12 3.91
N GLY A 162 17.34 -15.00 4.11
CA GLY A 162 16.70 -15.10 5.43
C GLY A 162 17.03 -13.95 6.40
N ARG A 163 17.39 -12.76 5.89
CA ARG A 163 17.63 -11.56 6.72
C ARG A 163 16.41 -10.64 6.76
N GLN A 164 16.42 -9.67 7.68
CA GLN A 164 15.43 -8.59 7.71
C GLN A 164 15.73 -7.52 6.64
N PHE A 165 14.71 -6.75 6.25
CA PHE A 165 14.81 -5.71 5.20
C PHE A 165 13.98 -4.45 5.48
N GLY A 166 14.34 -3.41 4.73
CA GLY A 166 13.73 -2.09 4.72
C GLY A 166 14.17 -1.19 5.87
N LYS A 167 14.06 0.12 5.64
CA LYS A 167 14.55 1.15 6.56
C LYS A 167 13.69 1.30 7.82
N ASN A 168 14.29 1.70 8.94
CA ASN A 168 13.57 2.01 10.19
C ASN A 168 13.44 3.51 10.43
N VAL A 169 13.54 4.30 9.36
CA VAL A 169 13.53 5.77 9.41
C VAL A 169 12.42 6.33 8.53
N ALA A 170 11.99 7.55 8.84
CA ALA A 170 11.01 8.27 8.04
C ALA A 170 11.60 8.72 6.70
N LEU A 171 10.74 9.03 5.73
CA LEU A 171 11.15 9.48 4.40
C LEU A 171 11.95 10.79 4.46
N CYS A 172 11.75 11.60 5.51
CA CYS A 172 12.50 12.83 5.75
C CYS A 172 14.02 12.61 5.77
N ASP A 173 14.52 11.42 6.12
CA ASP A 173 15.96 11.16 6.16
C ASP A 173 16.64 11.07 4.80
N GLU A 174 15.88 10.81 3.74
CA GLU A 174 16.35 10.79 2.35
C GLU A 174 15.70 11.88 1.50
N CYS A 175 14.99 12.83 2.12
CA CYS A 175 14.29 13.89 1.44
C CYS A 175 15.28 14.92 0.89
N PRO A 176 15.17 15.34 -0.39
CA PRO A 176 16.05 16.37 -0.96
C PRO A 176 15.84 17.76 -0.35
N ARG A 177 14.73 17.96 0.39
CA ARG A 177 14.38 19.20 1.09
C ARG A 177 14.71 19.15 2.59
N LYS A 178 15.52 18.17 3.04
CA LYS A 178 15.84 17.97 4.46
C LYS A 178 16.53 19.20 5.07
N ASP A 179 17.49 19.78 4.35
CA ASP A 179 18.32 20.88 4.86
C ASP A 179 17.58 22.22 4.93
N SER A 180 16.46 22.36 4.19
CA SER A 180 15.59 23.54 4.27
C SER A 180 14.51 23.42 5.35
N LYS A 181 14.47 22.30 6.09
CA LYS A 181 13.53 22.13 7.21
C LYS A 181 14.05 22.91 8.43
N PRO A 182 13.29 23.87 8.99
CA PRO A 182 13.69 24.54 10.21
C PRO A 182 13.67 23.57 11.41
N ASP A 183 14.38 23.96 12.48
CA ASP A 183 14.41 23.21 13.74
C ASP A 183 13.02 23.12 14.37
N LYS A 184 12.29 24.24 14.36
CA LYS A 184 10.87 24.33 14.75
C LYS A 184 10.04 24.68 13.52
N ILE A 185 9.07 23.84 13.20
CA ILE A 185 8.04 24.15 12.21
C ILE A 185 6.87 24.77 12.95
N GLU A 186 6.42 25.93 12.50
CA GLU A 186 5.23 26.61 12.99
C GLU A 186 4.49 27.17 11.77
N ILE A 187 3.25 26.73 11.56
CA ILE A 187 2.43 27.13 10.42
C ILE A 187 1.17 27.84 10.90
N ASP A 188 0.83 28.96 10.25
CA ASP A 188 -0.41 29.69 10.49
C ASP A 188 -1.51 29.31 9.47
N ASN A 189 -1.18 28.45 8.50
CA ASN A 189 -2.11 28.06 7.45
C ASN A 189 -1.72 26.71 6.79
N ILE A 190 -2.73 26.01 6.27
CA ILE A 190 -2.58 24.84 5.40
C ILE A 190 -3.03 25.20 3.98
N TYR A 191 -2.27 24.71 2.99
CA TYR A 191 -2.54 24.89 1.57
C TYR A 191 -2.61 23.53 0.88
N ARG A 192 -3.55 23.39 -0.06
CA ARG A 192 -3.49 22.33 -1.06
C ARG A 192 -2.29 22.61 -1.96
N TRP A 193 -1.71 21.55 -2.52
CA TRP A 193 -0.41 21.61 -3.23
C TRP A 193 -0.33 22.69 -4.34
N HIS A 194 -1.47 23.13 -4.86
CA HIS A 194 -1.62 23.94 -6.09
C HIS A 194 -2.02 25.36 -5.75
N GLU A 195 -2.45 25.60 -4.52
CA GLU A 195 -2.87 26.92 -4.04
C GLU A 195 -1.68 27.79 -3.67
N LYS A 196 -0.54 27.16 -3.35
CA LYS A 196 0.68 27.83 -2.94
C LYS A 196 1.81 27.57 -3.94
N LYS A 197 2.46 28.64 -4.36
CA LYS A 197 3.70 28.55 -5.13
C LYS A 197 4.80 27.99 -4.24
N ASP A 198 5.46 26.93 -4.72
CA ASP A 198 6.58 26.29 -4.01
C ASP A 198 7.78 27.24 -3.87
N SER A 199 8.31 27.35 -2.65
CA SER A 199 9.55 28.08 -2.36
C SER A 199 10.83 27.25 -2.56
N GLY A 200 10.69 25.93 -2.76
CA GLY A 200 11.80 24.98 -2.76
C GLY A 200 12.16 24.44 -1.36
N GLU A 201 11.54 24.97 -0.31
CA GLU A 201 11.77 24.54 1.08
C GLU A 201 10.95 23.28 1.43
N CYS A 202 11.13 22.73 2.63
CA CYS A 202 10.30 21.64 3.13
C CYS A 202 8.80 21.95 2.98
N PHE A 203 8.04 21.10 2.26
CA PHE A 203 6.61 21.32 2.02
C PHE A 203 5.81 21.56 3.31
N LEU A 204 6.11 20.80 4.36
CA LEU A 204 5.41 20.93 5.64
C LEU A 204 5.69 22.29 6.30
N ALA A 205 6.91 22.83 6.17
CA ALA A 205 7.26 24.17 6.64
C ALA A 205 6.57 25.28 5.82
N GLN A 206 6.18 24.98 4.58
CA GLN A 206 5.38 25.88 3.75
C GLN A 206 3.87 25.80 4.06
N GLY A 207 3.43 24.92 4.97
CA GLY A 207 2.00 24.65 5.20
C GLY A 207 1.37 23.75 4.14
N ILE A 208 2.16 23.03 3.34
CA ILE A 208 1.67 22.04 2.38
C ILE A 208 1.76 20.65 3.04
N ILE A 209 0.63 19.95 3.14
CA ILE A 209 0.59 18.62 3.75
C ILE A 209 1.47 17.65 2.96
N CYS A 210 2.44 17.07 3.65
CA CYS A 210 3.35 16.07 3.11
C CYS A 210 3.44 14.91 4.11
N MET A 211 3.08 13.71 3.70
CA MET A 211 3.05 12.50 4.54
C MET A 211 4.45 11.94 4.87
N GLY A 212 5.52 12.57 4.38
CA GLY A 212 6.90 12.10 4.52
C GLY A 212 7.33 11.78 5.96
N PRO A 213 7.01 12.60 6.97
CA PRO A 213 7.35 12.32 8.38
C PRO A 213 6.72 11.03 8.93
N ALA A 214 5.52 10.68 8.44
CA ALA A 214 4.79 9.49 8.85
C ALA A 214 5.02 8.29 7.92
N THR A 215 5.88 8.42 6.90
CA THR A 215 6.08 7.41 5.86
C THR A 215 7.47 6.82 5.95
N ARG A 216 7.58 5.49 5.82
CA ARG A 216 8.87 4.78 5.80
C ARG A 216 9.72 5.21 4.60
N GLY A 217 11.01 5.46 4.83
CA GLY A 217 11.97 5.72 3.78
C GLY A 217 12.33 4.48 2.95
N GLY A 218 12.97 4.69 1.81
CA GLY A 218 13.42 3.67 0.86
C GLY A 218 12.99 3.93 -0.58
N CYS A 219 12.01 4.82 -0.79
CA CYS A 219 11.53 5.20 -2.12
C CYS A 219 12.37 6.31 -2.79
N LYS A 220 13.47 6.74 -2.16
CA LYS A 220 14.34 7.85 -2.62
C LYS A 220 13.61 9.19 -2.76
N ALA A 221 12.47 9.35 -2.10
CA ALA A 221 11.65 10.56 -2.14
C ALA A 221 11.36 11.05 -3.58
N GLU A 222 11.10 10.14 -4.52
CA GLU A 222 10.89 10.45 -5.94
C GLU A 222 9.78 11.48 -6.17
N CYS A 223 8.65 11.38 -5.45
CA CYS A 223 7.58 12.39 -5.50
C CYS A 223 8.12 13.79 -5.19
N ILE A 224 8.89 13.93 -4.11
CA ILE A 224 9.39 15.23 -3.64
C ILE A 224 10.42 15.79 -4.61
N THR A 225 11.23 14.93 -5.22
CA THR A 225 12.15 15.29 -6.30
C THR A 225 11.41 15.82 -7.52
N ALA A 226 10.25 15.26 -7.83
CA ALA A 226 9.33 15.73 -8.87
C ALA A 226 8.46 16.94 -8.43
N ASN A 227 8.79 17.59 -7.33
CA ASN A 227 8.05 18.72 -6.75
C ASN A 227 6.60 18.38 -6.35
N ILE A 228 6.39 17.19 -5.82
CA ILE A 228 5.09 16.71 -5.33
C ILE A 228 5.24 16.27 -3.87
N PRO A 229 4.40 16.73 -2.93
CA PRO A 229 4.44 16.24 -1.55
C PRO A 229 4.20 14.73 -1.49
N CYS A 230 4.85 14.06 -0.54
CA CYS A 230 4.63 12.64 -0.30
C CYS A 230 3.18 12.39 0.09
N THR A 231 2.56 11.37 -0.51
CA THR A 231 1.18 10.94 -0.19
C THR A 231 1.15 9.71 0.73
N GLY A 232 2.31 9.12 1.04
CA GLY A 232 2.43 8.08 2.06
C GLY A 232 2.27 6.62 1.61
N CYS A 233 2.41 6.34 0.30
CA CYS A 233 2.12 5.01 -0.25
C CYS A 233 3.00 3.83 0.23
N VAL A 234 4.14 4.11 0.85
CA VAL A 234 5.02 3.09 1.47
C VAL A 234 4.48 2.68 2.86
N GLY A 235 3.57 3.45 3.44
CA GLY A 235 3.05 3.18 4.77
C GLY A 235 4.03 3.58 5.89
N PRO A 236 3.70 3.25 7.14
CA PRO A 236 4.43 3.72 8.31
C PRO A 236 5.76 2.97 8.52
N ILE A 237 6.64 3.54 9.34
CA ILE A 237 7.78 2.80 9.89
C ILE A 237 7.28 1.65 10.80
N PRO A 238 8.02 0.54 10.96
CA PRO A 238 7.51 -0.65 11.69
C PRO A 238 7.04 -0.40 13.13
N LYS A 239 7.53 0.65 13.79
CA LYS A 239 7.13 1.00 15.17
C LYS A 239 5.81 1.80 15.25
N ILE A 240 5.35 2.34 14.13
CA ILE A 240 4.11 3.13 14.05
C ILE A 240 3.01 2.21 13.54
N LYS A 241 1.93 2.10 14.32
CA LYS A 241 0.75 1.30 13.94
C LYS A 241 -0.10 2.01 12.89
N GLU A 242 -0.40 3.28 13.12
CA GLU A 242 -1.34 4.07 12.33
C GLU A 242 -0.66 5.29 11.71
N GLN A 243 -0.44 5.26 10.40
CA GLN A 243 0.20 6.33 9.65
C GLN A 243 -0.61 7.64 9.71
N GLY A 244 -1.92 7.55 9.47
CA GLY A 244 -2.81 8.72 9.41
C GLY A 244 -2.87 9.46 10.74
N ILE A 245 -3.12 8.76 11.84
CA ILE A 245 -3.13 9.34 13.20
C ILE A 245 -1.78 10.00 13.52
N SER A 246 -0.68 9.33 13.19
CA SER A 246 0.66 9.88 13.43
C SER A 246 0.89 11.18 12.67
N MET A 247 0.41 11.27 11.42
CA MET A 247 0.51 12.51 10.65
C MET A 247 -0.43 13.60 11.17
N ILE A 248 -1.67 13.26 11.53
CA ILE A 248 -2.63 14.22 12.12
C ILE A 248 -2.04 14.81 13.40
N SER A 249 -1.51 13.97 14.28
CA SER A 249 -0.84 14.41 15.51
C SER A 249 0.37 15.31 15.23
N ALA A 250 1.18 14.95 14.23
CA ALA A 250 2.32 15.78 13.82
C ALA A 250 1.89 17.14 13.27
N ILE A 251 0.80 17.20 12.49
CA ILE A 251 0.24 18.46 11.96
C ILE A 251 -0.31 19.32 13.10
N ALA A 252 -1.13 18.75 13.98
CA ALA A 252 -1.66 19.47 15.14
C ALA A 252 -0.55 20.09 15.99
N SER A 253 0.60 19.40 16.11
CA SER A 253 1.74 19.87 16.89
C SER A 253 2.54 21.03 16.27
N ILE A 254 2.34 21.32 14.98
CA ILE A 254 3.06 22.40 14.26
C ILE A 254 2.16 23.58 13.90
N ILE A 255 0.85 23.49 14.15
CA ILE A 255 -0.06 24.61 13.94
C ILE A 255 0.15 25.63 15.06
N SER A 256 0.23 26.90 14.68
CA SER A 256 0.29 28.02 15.60
C SER A 256 -0.98 28.09 16.45
N ASN A 257 -0.84 28.14 17.78
CA ASN A 257 -1.95 28.13 18.76
C ASN A 257 -2.99 29.25 18.56
N LYS A 258 -2.69 30.27 17.74
CA LYS A 258 -3.57 31.43 17.55
C LYS A 258 -4.79 31.11 16.68
N ASN A 259 -4.67 30.17 15.75
CA ASN A 259 -5.67 29.92 14.70
C ASN A 259 -5.91 28.42 14.46
N GLU A 260 -5.80 27.57 15.49
CA GLU A 260 -5.82 26.11 15.34
C GLU A 260 -7.06 25.60 14.59
N ASP A 261 -8.25 26.00 15.04
CA ASP A 261 -9.53 25.59 14.45
C ASP A 261 -9.64 26.02 12.97
N GLU A 262 -9.30 27.27 12.65
CA GLU A 262 -9.36 27.80 11.27
C GLU A 262 -8.42 27.08 10.31
N VAL A 263 -7.27 26.59 10.81
CA VAL A 263 -6.29 25.86 10.00
C VAL A 263 -6.75 24.43 9.76
N ILE A 264 -7.32 23.78 10.78
CA ILE A 264 -7.87 22.42 10.73
C ILE A 264 -9.08 22.37 9.77
N GLU A 265 -9.95 23.37 9.78
CA GLU A 265 -11.12 23.45 8.89
C GLU A 265 -10.76 23.51 7.39
N LYS A 266 -9.53 23.89 7.03
CA LYS A 266 -9.06 23.92 5.63
C LYS A 266 -8.74 22.55 5.06
N ILE A 267 -8.70 21.52 5.90
CA ILE A 267 -8.54 20.13 5.43
C ILE A 267 -9.91 19.62 5.00
N GLU A 268 -10.21 19.72 3.70
CA GLU A 268 -11.52 19.33 3.14
C GLU A 268 -11.80 17.82 3.24
N ASP A 269 -10.77 16.99 3.07
CA ASP A 269 -10.89 15.53 3.06
C ASP A 269 -9.83 14.86 3.93
N TYR A 270 -10.19 14.55 5.17
CA TYR A 270 -9.32 13.88 6.13
C TYR A 270 -8.97 12.46 5.70
N VAL A 271 -9.94 11.70 5.19
CA VAL A 271 -9.72 10.28 4.89
C VAL A 271 -8.86 10.15 3.65
N GLY A 272 -9.18 10.86 2.58
CA GLY A 272 -8.38 10.86 1.35
C GLY A 272 -7.01 11.52 1.50
N THR A 273 -6.81 12.37 2.52
CA THR A 273 -5.48 12.94 2.83
C THR A 273 -4.64 12.01 3.68
N PHE A 274 -5.17 11.50 4.80
CA PHE A 274 -4.37 10.80 5.81
C PHE A 274 -4.44 9.27 5.74
N TYR A 275 -5.47 8.73 5.09
CA TYR A 275 -5.74 7.28 5.00
C TYR A 275 -5.88 6.80 3.55
N LYS A 276 -5.38 7.59 2.58
CA LYS A 276 -5.43 7.29 1.14
C LYS A 276 -5.04 5.84 0.80
N TYR A 277 -4.08 5.29 1.53
CA TYR A 277 -3.53 3.95 1.28
C TYR A 277 -3.89 2.92 2.37
N SER A 278 -4.60 3.32 3.42
CA SER A 278 -4.83 2.49 4.62
C SER A 278 -6.27 2.53 5.15
N ALA A 279 -7.20 3.14 4.42
CA ALA A 279 -8.60 3.25 4.84
C ALA A 279 -9.26 1.89 5.15
N ALA A 280 -8.93 0.84 4.41
CA ALA A 280 -9.48 -0.50 4.67
C ALA A 280 -8.94 -1.13 5.95
N LYS A 281 -7.70 -0.81 6.35
CA LYS A 281 -7.15 -1.26 7.64
C LYS A 281 -7.78 -0.50 8.80
N LEU A 282 -8.06 0.79 8.62
CA LEU A 282 -8.81 1.61 9.58
C LEU A 282 -10.26 1.11 9.74
N LEU A 283 -10.89 0.68 8.64
CA LEU A 283 -12.28 0.26 8.55
C LEU A 283 -12.36 -1.23 8.16
N PRO A 284 -11.96 -2.15 9.05
CA PRO A 284 -11.85 -3.58 8.74
C PRO A 284 -13.20 -4.25 8.40
N GLU A 285 -14.31 -3.63 8.82
CA GLU A 285 -15.68 -4.09 8.57
C GLU A 285 -16.50 -3.05 7.77
N GLY A 286 -15.83 -2.12 7.09
CA GLY A 286 -16.50 -0.97 6.46
C GLY A 286 -16.84 0.15 7.44
N ARG A 287 -17.21 1.32 6.91
CA ARG A 287 -17.66 2.50 7.69
C ARG A 287 -19.09 2.30 8.17
N LEU A 288 -19.94 1.85 7.26
CA LEU A 288 -21.29 1.42 7.55
C LEU A 288 -21.16 -0.07 7.80
N LYS A 289 -21.58 -0.55 8.97
CA LYS A 289 -21.86 -1.98 9.08
C LYS A 289 -22.98 -2.22 8.09
N ASP A 290 -22.70 -2.94 7.01
CA ASP A 290 -23.76 -3.47 6.17
C ASP A 290 -24.56 -4.43 7.07
N GLU A 291 -25.61 -3.89 7.68
CA GLU A 291 -26.61 -4.65 8.43
C GLU A 291 -27.39 -5.46 7.39
N SER A 292 -26.83 -6.60 6.99
CA SER A 292 -27.55 -7.67 6.32
C SER A 292 -28.16 -8.60 7.35
#